data_AF-A0A3C0DQK3-F1
#
_entry.id   AF-A0A3C0DQK3-F1
#
_cell.length_a   1.000
_cell.length_b   1.000
_cell.length_c   1.000
_cell.angle_alpha   90.00
_cell.angle_beta   90.00
_cell.angle_gamma   90.00
#
_symmetry.space_group_name_H-M   'P 1'
#
loop_
_entity.id
_entity.type
_entity.pdbx_description
1 polymer ?
#
loop_
_entity_poly.entity_id
_entity_poly.type
_entity_poly.pdbx_seq_one_letter_code
_entity_poly.pdbx_strand_id
1 'polypeptide(L)'
;MIEAMKQFSIGQALSHLVRRFTRVFWRSLTFFHLIVPTILGQAGEAQSTIHFQNGDWLRGTMAAFDQVNGVTWSHADVADTMRFNISQITGIALAGAAVGKIGSGNLSEVQLVNGDEFRGNLAGATDEHFLFDTWHAGRMQLRRNAVRKIAPLPKGLKTHYQGPENDDGWTHGKINNETLGDSGQWRHHNGGFHAKAAASIARDLGLPDSSHISFDLDWNGAMHLAFALYTDSLQPISLSTKENEPDFGGFYSVQINSYSVNLLPVKKHQPLTYLGQATVPNFRKKPKAHIEFFASKPQRMVAVAIDGKVIRKWTDSRGFAGEGTGVRIVHQGRGAVRISNLRVEEWNGRFKGPPTHPIGAKDDLVKLANNDRMQGRVEGVDGDKLNVTTSEGGFPVPLDRVKQIEPATSRAPTNVDIEHRVRAHFSDGSRLTFVLNRWSAAGVEAHSPSFGSATFKPGSITRLEFKPAKK
;
A
#
# COMPACT_ATOMS: atom_id res chain seq x y z
N MET A 1 -45.75 40.21 -15.36
CA MET A 1 -46.86 40.51 -16.28
C MET A 1 -46.97 39.33 -17.25
N ILE A 2 -47.75 38.31 -16.87
CA ILE A 2 -49.16 38.08 -17.27
C ILE A 2 -49.20 37.49 -18.69
N GLU A 3 -49.26 36.14 -18.79
CA GLU A 3 -50.42 35.33 -19.26
C GLU A 3 -50.34 35.06 -20.77
N ALA A 4 -50.88 33.99 -21.38
CA ALA A 4 -51.88 33.03 -20.94
C ALA A 4 -51.80 31.72 -21.75
N MET A 5 -52.29 30.65 -21.13
CA MET A 5 -52.75 29.39 -21.73
C MET A 5 -54.01 29.55 -22.61
N LYS A 6 -54.25 28.58 -23.50
CA LYS A 6 -55.57 27.97 -23.83
C LYS A 6 -55.29 26.79 -24.79
N GLN A 7 -55.38 25.50 -24.40
CA GLN A 7 -56.53 24.63 -24.13
C GLN A 7 -57.60 24.50 -25.23
N PHE A 8 -58.04 23.24 -25.43
CA PHE A 8 -59.24 22.65 -26.09
C PHE A 8 -58.92 21.71 -27.27
N SER A 9 -59.58 20.57 -27.54
CA SER A 9 -60.32 19.53 -26.78
C SER A 9 -61.09 18.68 -27.82
N ILE A 10 -61.00 17.35 -27.70
CA ILE A 10 -62.03 16.28 -27.86
C ILE A 10 -62.86 16.14 -29.16
N GLY A 11 -63.04 14.88 -29.60
CA GLY A 11 -64.27 14.34 -30.21
C GLY A 11 -64.07 13.52 -31.49
N GLN A 12 -63.89 12.18 -31.44
CA GLN A 12 -64.92 11.13 -31.62
C GLN A 12 -65.78 11.20 -32.91
N ALA A 13 -65.69 10.19 -33.79
CA ALA A 13 -66.68 9.09 -33.95
C ALA A 13 -66.79 8.49 -35.40
N LEU A 14 -66.97 7.15 -35.44
CA LEU A 14 -67.75 6.31 -36.40
C LEU A 14 -67.35 6.32 -37.90
N SER A 15 -67.44 5.27 -38.73
CA SER A 15 -67.92 3.87 -38.67
C SER A 15 -67.63 3.25 -40.06
N HIS A 16 -67.36 1.94 -40.19
CA HIS A 16 -68.07 1.07 -41.16
C HIS A 16 -67.71 -0.42 -40.99
N LEU A 17 -68.74 -1.21 -41.25
CA LEU A 17 -68.97 -2.64 -41.02
C LEU A 17 -68.47 -3.49 -42.21
N VAL A 18 -68.07 -4.75 -41.99
CA VAL A 18 -68.69 -5.98 -42.56
C VAL A 18 -67.90 -7.22 -42.12
N ARG A 19 -68.65 -8.21 -41.58
CA ARG A 19 -68.20 -9.53 -41.11
C ARG A 19 -68.12 -10.55 -42.25
N ARG A 20 -67.17 -11.50 -42.16
CA ARG A 20 -67.43 -12.91 -42.47
C ARG A 20 -66.64 -13.82 -41.52
N PHE A 21 -67.37 -14.79 -40.96
CA PHE A 21 -66.94 -15.81 -40.00
C PHE A 21 -66.37 -17.04 -40.72
N THR A 22 -65.29 -17.60 -40.21
CA THR A 22 -65.03 -19.05 -40.22
C THR A 22 -64.27 -19.44 -38.94
N ARG A 23 -64.78 -20.48 -38.26
CA ARG A 23 -64.32 -21.03 -36.98
C ARG A 23 -63.05 -21.85 -37.14
N VAL A 24 -62.04 -21.69 -36.27
CA VAL A 24 -61.14 -22.78 -35.85
C VAL A 24 -60.63 -22.55 -34.41
N PHE A 25 -60.85 -23.56 -33.56
CA PHE A 25 -60.29 -23.92 -32.26
C PHE A 25 -59.31 -22.99 -31.52
N TRP A 26 -59.70 -22.53 -30.32
CA TRP A 26 -58.79 -22.13 -29.24
C TRP A 26 -58.25 -23.38 -28.53
N ARG A 27 -56.94 -23.60 -28.57
CA ARG A 27 -56.20 -24.39 -27.58
C ARG A 27 -55.35 -23.43 -26.76
N SER A 28 -55.53 -23.50 -25.45
CA SER A 28 -54.80 -22.74 -24.43
C SER A 28 -53.30 -22.94 -24.57
N LEU A 29 -52.54 -21.85 -24.79
CA LEU A 29 -51.09 -21.83 -24.62
C LEU A 29 -50.79 -21.46 -23.17
N THR A 30 -50.43 -22.46 -22.36
CA THR A 30 -49.88 -22.25 -21.03
C THR A 30 -48.48 -21.66 -21.18
N PHE A 31 -48.31 -20.37 -20.92
CA PHE A 31 -46.99 -19.76 -20.76
C PHE A 31 -46.36 -20.30 -19.49
N PHE A 32 -45.39 -21.20 -19.62
CA PHE A 32 -44.44 -21.51 -18.55
C PHE A 32 -43.56 -20.27 -18.34
N HIS A 33 -43.80 -19.51 -17.28
CA HIS A 33 -42.81 -18.61 -16.74
C HIS A 33 -41.68 -19.46 -16.13
N LEU A 34 -40.63 -19.66 -16.92
CA LEU A 34 -39.36 -20.16 -16.41
C LEU A 34 -38.76 -19.03 -15.56
N ILE A 35 -39.07 -19.02 -14.27
CA ILE A 35 -38.33 -18.21 -13.29
C ILE A 35 -36.97 -18.88 -13.17
N VAL A 36 -35.99 -18.39 -13.93
CA VAL A 36 -34.59 -18.70 -13.67
C VAL A 36 -34.25 -18.01 -12.35
N PRO A 37 -33.96 -18.73 -11.25
CA PRO A 37 -33.45 -18.08 -10.08
C PRO A 37 -32.08 -17.54 -10.48
N THR A 38 -31.98 -16.22 -10.59
CA THR A 38 -30.70 -15.54 -10.58
C THR A 38 -30.06 -15.92 -9.25
N ILE A 39 -29.17 -16.91 -9.26
CA ILE A 39 -28.22 -17.11 -8.17
C ILE A 39 -27.31 -15.88 -8.25
N LEU A 40 -27.76 -14.78 -7.65
CA LEU A 40 -26.89 -13.77 -7.12
C LEU A 40 -25.98 -14.53 -6.17
N GLY A 41 -24.79 -14.90 -6.66
CA GLY A 41 -23.71 -15.23 -5.76
C GLY A 41 -23.61 -14.07 -4.80
N GLN A 42 -23.94 -14.30 -3.53
CA GLN A 42 -23.55 -13.39 -2.48
C GLN A 42 -22.03 -13.28 -2.62
N ALA A 43 -21.56 -12.13 -3.12
CA ALA A 43 -20.24 -11.67 -2.78
C ALA A 43 -20.26 -11.66 -1.25
N GLY A 44 -19.66 -12.69 -0.63
CA GLY A 44 -19.66 -12.81 0.82
C GLY A 44 -19.18 -11.49 1.37
N GLU A 45 -19.95 -10.89 2.28
CA GLU A 45 -19.53 -9.67 2.97
C GLU A 45 -18.08 -9.87 3.39
N ALA A 46 -17.21 -8.92 3.07
CA ALA A 46 -15.82 -9.00 3.46
C ALA A 46 -15.81 -9.18 4.99
N GLN A 47 -15.40 -10.36 5.45
CA GLN A 47 -15.36 -10.71 6.86
C GLN A 47 -13.93 -10.57 7.38
N SER A 48 -13.82 -10.00 8.58
CA SER A 48 -12.55 -9.95 9.31
C SER A 48 -12.13 -11.36 9.70
N THR A 49 -10.84 -11.58 9.96
CA THR A 49 -10.31 -12.85 10.47
C THR A 49 -9.46 -12.63 11.70
N ILE A 50 -9.70 -13.40 12.76
CA ILE A 50 -8.84 -13.49 13.94
C ILE A 50 -7.97 -14.75 13.86
N HIS A 51 -6.71 -14.63 14.26
CA HIS A 51 -5.69 -15.69 14.19
C HIS A 51 -5.13 -16.00 15.58
N PHE A 52 -4.94 -17.29 15.86
CA PHE A 52 -4.54 -17.79 17.18
C PHE A 52 -3.13 -18.39 17.18
N GLN A 53 -2.54 -18.55 18.36
CA GLN A 53 -1.18 -19.11 18.53
C GLN A 53 -1.08 -20.58 18.14
N ASN A 54 -2.17 -21.34 18.24
CA ASN A 54 -2.23 -22.74 17.85
C ASN A 54 -2.34 -22.94 16.32
N GLY A 55 -2.44 -21.85 15.55
CA GLY A 55 -2.58 -21.87 14.09
C GLY A 55 -4.01 -21.82 13.58
N ASP A 56 -5.01 -21.89 14.48
CA ASP A 56 -6.41 -21.74 14.10
C ASP A 56 -6.72 -20.29 13.70
N TRP A 57 -7.78 -20.13 12.92
CA TRP A 57 -8.32 -18.83 12.56
C TRP A 57 -9.84 -18.89 12.46
N LEU A 58 -10.51 -17.76 12.68
CA LEU A 58 -11.95 -17.65 12.65
C LEU A 58 -12.37 -16.38 11.90
N ARG A 59 -13.38 -16.50 11.02
CA ARG A 59 -14.00 -15.37 10.32
C ARG A 59 -15.02 -14.67 11.22
N GLY A 60 -15.40 -13.45 10.89
CA GLY A 60 -16.42 -12.71 11.63
C GLY A 60 -16.12 -11.22 11.67
N THR A 61 -16.50 -10.57 12.76
CA THR A 61 -16.30 -9.13 12.96
C THR A 61 -15.76 -8.82 14.35
N MET A 62 -14.85 -7.86 14.41
CA MET A 62 -14.34 -7.32 15.66
C MET A 62 -15.35 -6.32 16.24
N ALA A 63 -16.08 -6.73 17.28
CA ALA A 63 -17.11 -5.90 17.90
C ALA A 63 -16.51 -4.90 18.91
N ALA A 64 -15.59 -5.37 19.76
CA ALA A 64 -14.95 -4.53 20.76
C ALA A 64 -13.60 -5.10 21.23
N PHE A 65 -12.85 -4.28 21.94
CA PHE A 65 -11.67 -4.67 22.71
C PHE A 65 -11.56 -3.84 23.97
N ASP A 66 -11.15 -4.48 25.05
CA ASP A 66 -10.60 -3.82 26.24
C ASP A 66 -9.54 -4.72 26.90
N GLN A 67 -8.68 -4.14 27.73
CA GLN A 67 -7.55 -4.88 28.32
C GLN A 67 -7.98 -5.97 29.31
N VAL A 68 -9.18 -5.88 29.90
CA VAL A 68 -9.66 -6.83 30.91
C VAL A 68 -10.31 -8.04 30.24
N ASN A 69 -11.18 -7.81 29.26
CA ASN A 69 -11.98 -8.85 28.61
C ASN A 69 -11.39 -9.35 27.29
N GLY A 70 -10.35 -8.70 26.76
CA GLY A 70 -9.71 -9.05 25.51
C GLY A 70 -10.57 -8.68 24.29
N VAL A 71 -10.55 -9.51 23.26
CA VAL A 71 -11.27 -9.25 22.01
C VAL A 71 -12.69 -9.81 22.10
N THR A 72 -13.69 -8.97 21.85
CA THR A 72 -15.08 -9.37 21.66
C THR A 72 -15.35 -9.57 20.17
N TRP A 73 -15.75 -10.77 19.79
CA TRP A 73 -15.91 -11.22 18.41
C TRP A 73 -17.33 -11.66 18.11
N SER A 74 -17.85 -11.27 16.96
CA SER A 74 -19.17 -11.72 16.47
C SER A 74 -19.01 -12.62 15.24
N HIS A 75 -19.81 -13.67 15.18
CA HIS A 75 -19.86 -14.65 14.09
C HIS A 75 -21.32 -14.91 13.72
N ALA A 76 -21.63 -15.05 12.43
CA ALA A 76 -23.01 -15.19 11.95
C ALA A 76 -23.74 -16.43 12.53
N ASP A 77 -23.00 -17.52 12.72
CA ASP A 77 -23.54 -18.79 13.26
C ASP A 77 -23.58 -18.87 14.79
N VAL A 78 -23.24 -17.79 15.51
CA VAL A 78 -23.24 -17.77 16.99
C VAL A 78 -24.13 -16.62 17.47
N ALA A 79 -25.15 -16.93 18.28
CA ALA A 79 -26.11 -15.94 18.76
C ALA A 79 -25.46 -14.87 19.65
N ASP A 80 -24.56 -15.29 20.54
CA ASP A 80 -23.84 -14.41 21.45
C ASP A 80 -22.43 -14.07 20.95
N THR A 81 -21.88 -12.94 21.42
CA THR A 81 -20.48 -12.60 21.14
C THR A 81 -19.52 -13.53 21.89
N MET A 82 -18.45 -13.92 21.21
CA MET A 82 -17.34 -14.66 21.82
C MET A 82 -16.31 -13.69 22.42
N ARG A 83 -15.60 -14.14 23.46
CA ARG A 83 -14.47 -13.41 24.05
C ARG A 83 -13.20 -14.22 23.94
N PHE A 84 -12.15 -13.58 23.44
CA PHE A 84 -10.84 -14.21 23.25
C PHE A 84 -9.77 -13.48 24.05
N ASN A 85 -8.99 -14.26 24.81
CA ASN A 85 -7.84 -13.76 25.54
C ASN A 85 -6.76 -13.29 24.56
N ILE A 86 -6.29 -12.05 24.73
CA ILE A 86 -5.22 -11.45 23.93
C ILE A 86 -3.94 -12.29 23.87
N SER A 87 -3.62 -13.02 24.93
CA SER A 87 -2.44 -13.90 24.99
C SER A 87 -2.50 -15.07 24.02
N GLN A 88 -3.68 -15.43 23.51
CA GLN A 88 -3.87 -16.52 22.55
C GLN A 88 -3.95 -16.04 21.11
N ILE A 89 -3.98 -14.71 20.88
CA ILE A 89 -4.17 -14.10 19.57
C ILE A 89 -2.81 -13.70 19.00
N THR A 90 -2.59 -14.00 17.72
CA THR A 90 -1.40 -13.56 16.97
C THR A 90 -1.72 -12.36 16.07
N GLY A 91 -2.95 -12.25 15.58
CA GLY A 91 -3.35 -11.14 14.72
C GLY A 91 -4.84 -11.07 14.42
N ILE A 92 -5.28 -9.90 13.99
CA ILE A 92 -6.61 -9.67 13.42
C ILE A 92 -6.42 -8.96 12.08
N ALA A 93 -6.97 -9.51 11.01
CA ALA A 93 -7.15 -8.82 9.73
C ALA A 93 -8.58 -8.31 9.67
N LEU A 94 -8.75 -7.02 9.45
CA LEU A 94 -10.04 -6.33 9.49
C LEU A 94 -10.56 -6.14 8.07
N ALA A 95 -11.83 -6.44 7.87
CA ALA A 95 -12.53 -6.12 6.63
C ALA A 95 -13.00 -4.66 6.66
N GLY A 96 -12.79 -3.95 5.55
CA GLY A 96 -13.21 -2.55 5.42
C GLY A 96 -12.07 -1.57 5.74
N ALA A 97 -11.30 -1.24 4.70
CA ALA A 97 -10.38 -0.13 4.70
C ALA A 97 -11.11 1.12 4.19
N ALA A 98 -11.40 2.09 5.06
CA ALA A 98 -11.65 3.43 4.58
C ALA A 98 -10.33 3.97 4.00
N VAL A 99 -10.31 4.31 2.71
CA VAL A 99 -9.22 5.11 2.14
C VAL A 99 -9.45 6.55 2.56
N GLY A 100 -8.84 6.95 3.68
CA GLY A 100 -8.94 8.33 4.12
C GLY A 100 -8.19 9.27 3.19
N LYS A 101 -8.75 10.46 3.01
CA LYS A 101 -8.06 11.57 2.36
C LYS A 101 -7.40 12.41 3.44
N ILE A 102 -6.10 12.65 3.31
CA ILE A 102 -5.44 13.74 4.03
C ILE A 102 -5.76 15.04 3.28
N GLY A 103 -6.06 16.12 4.01
CA GLY A 103 -6.30 17.42 3.41
C GLY A 103 -5.11 17.90 2.59
N SER A 104 -5.36 18.71 1.56
CA SER A 104 -4.31 19.34 0.77
C SER A 104 -3.34 20.11 1.68
N GLY A 105 -2.04 19.87 1.55
CA GLY A 105 -1.03 20.46 2.42
C GLY A 105 0.37 19.99 2.10
N ASN A 106 1.22 20.00 3.11
CA ASN A 106 2.63 19.60 3.09
C ASN A 106 2.81 18.13 3.49
N LEU A 107 2.11 17.24 2.78
CA LEU A 107 2.11 15.82 3.09
C LEU A 107 3.55 15.32 3.24
N SER A 108 3.84 14.68 4.36
CA SER A 108 5.18 14.24 4.71
C SER A 108 5.17 12.77 5.07
N GLU A 109 6.22 12.05 4.67
CA GLU A 109 6.55 10.75 5.25
C GLU A 109 7.27 10.96 6.57
N VAL A 110 6.79 10.30 7.62
CA VAL A 110 7.34 10.36 8.96
C VAL A 110 7.85 8.98 9.33
N GLN A 111 9.10 8.92 9.80
CA GLN A 111 9.68 7.72 10.39
C GLN A 111 10.00 8.01 11.86
N LEU A 112 9.61 7.08 12.73
CA LEU A 112 9.90 7.13 14.16
C LEU A 112 11.13 6.30 14.51
N VAL A 113 11.75 6.59 15.65
CA VAL A 113 12.96 5.88 16.13
C VAL A 113 12.72 4.39 16.35
N ASN A 114 11.48 3.99 16.67
CA ASN A 114 11.08 2.59 16.84
C ASN A 114 10.82 1.84 15.50
N GLY A 115 10.98 2.50 14.35
CA GLY A 115 10.75 1.94 13.02
C GLY A 115 9.29 1.96 12.54
N ASP A 116 8.41 2.62 13.28
CA ASP A 116 7.07 2.96 12.80
C ASP A 116 7.15 4.06 11.73
N GLU A 117 6.25 3.99 10.77
CA GLU A 117 6.24 4.87 9.60
C GLU A 117 4.81 5.23 9.26
N PHE A 118 4.54 6.50 8.96
CA PHE A 118 3.22 6.95 8.56
C PHE A 118 3.29 8.22 7.71
N ARG A 119 2.15 8.66 7.18
CA ARG A 119 2.04 9.92 6.44
C ARG A 119 1.10 10.92 7.12
N GLY A 120 1.49 12.19 7.13
CA GLY A 120 0.70 13.28 7.70
C GLY A 120 1.20 14.65 7.25
N ASN A 121 0.36 15.67 7.40
CA ASN A 121 0.76 17.06 7.17
C ASN A 121 1.46 17.57 8.43
N LEU A 122 2.68 18.12 8.29
CA LEU A 122 3.35 18.79 9.40
C LEU A 122 2.59 20.09 9.68
N ALA A 123 1.89 20.16 10.81
CA ALA A 123 1.03 21.29 11.17
C ALA A 123 1.76 22.37 11.98
N GLY A 124 2.87 22.01 12.62
CA GLY A 124 3.65 22.91 13.45
C GLY A 124 4.62 22.15 14.35
N ALA A 125 5.36 22.89 15.18
CA ALA A 125 6.20 22.30 16.21
C ALA A 125 6.17 23.18 17.46
N THR A 126 6.40 22.55 18.61
CA THR A 126 6.57 23.20 19.91
C THR A 126 7.92 22.79 20.49
N ASP A 127 8.21 23.18 21.72
CA ASP A 127 9.45 22.79 22.39
C ASP A 127 9.61 21.28 22.57
N GLU A 128 8.49 20.58 22.73
CA GLU A 128 8.47 19.16 23.06
C GLU A 128 7.96 18.28 21.93
N HIS A 129 7.14 18.84 21.02
CA HIS A 129 6.38 18.04 20.06
C HIS A 129 6.48 18.56 18.63
N PHE A 130 6.44 17.64 17.66
CA PHE A 130 5.97 17.93 16.32
C PHE A 130 4.47 17.65 16.23
N LEU A 131 3.71 18.53 15.59
CA LEU A 131 2.27 18.41 15.41
C LEU A 131 2.00 17.91 13.99
N PHE A 132 1.26 16.81 13.86
CA PHE A 132 0.92 16.22 12.57
C PHE A 132 -0.57 16.03 12.42
N ASP A 133 -1.14 16.55 11.34
CA ASP A 133 -2.52 16.25 10.96
C ASP A 133 -2.53 14.96 10.12
N THR A 134 -3.17 13.93 10.66
CA THR A 134 -3.31 12.59 10.06
C THR A 134 -4.76 12.32 9.70
N TRP A 135 -5.00 11.58 8.62
CA TRP A 135 -6.38 11.22 8.26
C TRP A 135 -7.00 10.20 9.22
N HIS A 136 -6.16 9.35 9.83
CA HIS A 136 -6.59 8.22 10.66
C HIS A 136 -6.84 8.59 12.12
N ALA A 137 -6.15 9.61 12.67
CA ALA A 137 -6.26 10.02 14.08
C ALA A 137 -6.45 11.53 14.29
N GLY A 138 -6.59 12.32 13.23
CA GLY A 138 -6.61 13.78 13.36
C GLY A 138 -5.23 14.32 13.76
N ARG A 139 -5.20 15.38 14.57
CA ARG A 139 -3.96 16.00 15.03
C ARG A 139 -3.27 15.16 16.10
N MET A 140 -2.10 14.62 15.76
CA MET A 140 -1.22 13.89 16.65
C MET A 140 -0.07 14.77 17.16
N GLN A 141 0.35 14.55 18.39
CA GLN A 141 1.51 15.21 19.00
C GLN A 141 2.64 14.20 19.16
N LEU A 142 3.66 14.27 18.33
CA LEU A 142 4.81 13.37 18.41
C LEU A 142 5.89 14.01 19.25
N ARG A 143 6.41 13.31 20.26
CA ARG A 143 7.59 13.78 20.99
C ARG A 143 8.74 13.95 20.01
N ARG A 144 9.44 15.10 20.04
CA ARG A 144 10.55 15.39 19.11
C ARG A 144 11.59 14.27 19.07
N ASN A 145 11.97 13.78 20.24
CA ASN A 145 12.98 12.73 20.39
C ASN A 145 12.55 11.35 19.86
N ALA A 146 11.26 11.15 19.58
CA ALA A 146 10.73 9.92 18.98
C ALA A 146 10.72 9.98 17.45
N VAL A 147 10.87 11.16 16.84
CA VAL A 147 10.84 11.34 15.40
C VAL A 147 12.24 11.18 14.82
N ARG A 148 12.42 10.21 13.94
CA ARG A 148 13.70 9.93 13.28
C ARG A 148 13.90 10.74 12.02
N LYS A 149 12.83 10.93 11.25
CA LYS A 149 12.86 11.62 9.94
C LYS A 149 11.47 12.15 9.60
N ILE A 150 11.43 13.35 9.01
CA ILE A 150 10.26 13.91 8.34
C ILE A 150 10.71 14.26 6.91
N ALA A 151 10.07 13.71 5.90
CA ALA A 151 10.40 13.97 4.49
C ALA A 151 9.17 14.51 3.76
N PRO A 152 9.12 15.82 3.46
CA PRO A 152 8.06 16.40 2.66
C PRO A 152 7.94 15.70 1.30
N LEU A 153 6.69 15.46 0.89
CA LEU A 153 6.34 14.91 -0.41
C LEU A 153 6.01 16.04 -1.40
N PRO A 154 6.10 15.77 -2.71
CA PRO A 154 5.70 16.74 -3.73
C PRO A 154 4.25 17.18 -3.52
N LYS A 155 4.01 18.48 -3.65
CA LYS A 155 2.65 19.02 -3.63
C LYS A 155 1.84 18.41 -4.78
N GLY A 156 0.65 17.89 -4.48
CA GLY A 156 -0.20 17.25 -5.48
C GLY A 156 0.27 15.88 -5.94
N LEU A 157 1.16 15.20 -5.19
CA LEU A 157 1.58 13.83 -5.44
C LEU A 157 0.36 12.94 -5.72
N LYS A 158 0.35 12.28 -6.88
CA LYS A 158 -0.68 11.30 -7.21
C LYS A 158 -0.22 9.89 -6.85
N THR A 159 -1.07 9.20 -6.12
CA THR A 159 -0.97 7.76 -5.87
C THR A 159 -1.89 7.04 -6.86
N HIS A 160 -1.29 6.23 -7.73
CA HIS A 160 -2.02 5.43 -8.73
C HIS A 160 -2.53 4.11 -8.15
N TYR A 161 -1.79 3.55 -7.19
CA TYR A 161 -2.16 2.30 -6.54
C TYR A 161 -1.65 2.23 -5.11
N GLN A 162 -2.43 1.57 -4.25
CA GLN A 162 -2.13 1.26 -2.87
C GLN A 162 -2.76 -0.11 -2.55
N GLY A 163 -1.97 -1.05 -2.02
CA GLY A 163 -2.48 -2.38 -1.65
C GLY A 163 -1.35 -3.40 -1.43
N PRO A 164 -1.56 -4.70 -1.73
CA PRO A 164 -2.82 -5.32 -2.13
C PRO A 164 -3.73 -5.59 -0.93
N GLU A 165 -4.94 -5.03 -0.94
CA GLU A 165 -5.96 -5.28 0.10
C GLU A 165 -6.67 -6.63 -0.10
N ASN A 166 -6.78 -7.06 -1.35
CA ASN A 166 -7.35 -8.34 -1.77
C ASN A 166 -6.69 -8.80 -3.09
N ASP A 167 -7.18 -9.92 -3.63
CA ASP A 167 -6.73 -10.49 -4.91
C ASP A 167 -7.45 -9.88 -6.14
N ASP A 168 -8.41 -8.97 -5.93
CA ASP A 168 -9.28 -8.49 -7.02
C ASP A 168 -8.48 -7.66 -8.04
N GLY A 169 -8.69 -7.98 -9.31
CA GLY A 169 -8.02 -7.33 -10.44
C GLY A 169 -6.57 -7.78 -10.66
N TRP A 170 -6.08 -8.79 -9.92
CA TRP A 170 -4.79 -9.41 -10.18
C TRP A 170 -4.93 -10.60 -11.14
N THR A 171 -4.03 -10.65 -12.13
CA THR A 171 -3.92 -11.75 -13.08
C THR A 171 -2.91 -12.76 -12.58
N HIS A 172 -3.34 -14.02 -12.38
CA HIS A 172 -2.46 -15.12 -12.03
C HIS A 172 -2.00 -15.86 -13.29
N GLY A 173 -0.73 -15.72 -13.61
CA GLY A 173 -0.12 -16.31 -14.79
C GLY A 173 0.53 -17.66 -14.50
N LYS A 174 0.38 -18.62 -15.42
CA LYS A 174 1.04 -19.93 -15.35
C LYS A 174 2.48 -19.81 -15.81
N ILE A 175 3.43 -20.29 -15.00
CA ILE A 175 4.84 -20.35 -15.39
C ILE A 175 5.11 -21.73 -15.98
N ASN A 176 5.21 -21.81 -17.30
CA ASN A 176 5.61 -23.04 -17.96
C ASN A 176 7.14 -23.09 -17.99
N ASN A 177 7.76 -23.84 -17.07
CA ASN A 177 9.19 -24.13 -17.13
C ASN A 177 9.41 -25.63 -16.94
N GLU A 178 9.84 -26.29 -18.02
CA GLU A 178 10.07 -27.74 -18.08
C GLU A 178 11.05 -28.25 -17.00
N THR A 179 11.93 -27.38 -16.49
CA THR A 179 12.92 -27.74 -15.47
C THR A 179 12.42 -27.60 -14.02
N LEU A 180 11.33 -26.86 -13.78
CA LEU A 180 10.85 -26.51 -12.43
C LEU A 180 9.62 -27.32 -11.96
N GLY A 181 9.01 -28.14 -12.83
CA GLY A 181 7.77 -28.86 -12.53
C GLY A 181 6.52 -27.96 -12.56
N ASP A 182 5.43 -28.40 -11.91
CA ASP A 182 4.16 -27.67 -11.88
C ASP A 182 4.28 -26.26 -11.28
N SER A 183 3.76 -25.25 -11.99
CA SER A 183 3.68 -23.88 -11.49
C SER A 183 2.73 -23.77 -10.28
N GLY A 184 3.15 -23.04 -9.26
CA GLY A 184 2.29 -22.68 -8.14
C GLY A 184 1.41 -21.46 -8.44
N GLN A 185 0.76 -20.96 -7.39
CA GLN A 185 -0.03 -19.74 -7.41
C GLN A 185 0.44 -18.82 -6.28
N TRP A 186 0.38 -17.51 -6.52
CA TRP A 186 0.44 -16.56 -5.43
C TRP A 186 -0.88 -16.63 -4.66
N ARG A 187 -0.82 -16.45 -3.34
CA ARG A 187 -2.02 -16.41 -2.50
C ARG A 187 -2.06 -15.10 -1.76
N HIS A 188 -3.17 -14.37 -1.87
CA HIS A 188 -3.43 -13.22 -1.02
C HIS A 188 -3.80 -13.69 0.38
N HIS A 189 -3.09 -13.20 1.39
CA HIS A 189 -3.44 -13.43 2.78
C HIS A 189 -2.82 -12.37 3.70
N ASN A 190 -3.58 -11.90 4.69
CA ASN A 190 -3.16 -10.89 5.66
C ASN A 190 -2.60 -9.60 5.00
N GLY A 191 -3.23 -9.10 3.93
CA GLY A 191 -2.82 -7.86 3.25
C GLY A 191 -1.52 -7.97 2.44
N GLY A 192 -1.21 -9.14 1.91
CA GLY A 192 -0.02 -9.36 1.08
C GLY A 192 -0.11 -10.64 0.25
N PHE A 193 0.67 -10.68 -0.82
CA PHE A 193 0.79 -11.86 -1.68
C PHE A 193 1.94 -12.74 -1.23
N HIS A 194 1.68 -14.04 -1.13
CA HIS A 194 2.67 -15.05 -0.75
C HIS A 194 2.90 -16.04 -1.88
N ALA A 195 4.14 -16.43 -2.09
CA ALA A 195 4.51 -17.51 -3.01
C ALA A 195 5.61 -18.39 -2.41
N LYS A 196 5.60 -19.67 -2.79
CA LYS A 196 6.62 -20.68 -2.43
C LYS A 196 7.18 -21.42 -3.64
N ALA A 197 6.30 -21.75 -4.59
CA ALA A 197 6.66 -22.33 -5.87
C ALA A 197 6.70 -21.25 -6.95
N ALA A 198 7.25 -21.58 -8.12
CA ALA A 198 7.30 -20.67 -9.25
C ALA A 198 5.88 -20.24 -9.63
N ALA A 199 5.61 -18.93 -9.58
CA ALA A 199 4.29 -18.37 -9.81
C ALA A 199 4.38 -16.92 -10.32
N SER A 200 3.41 -16.48 -11.10
CA SER A 200 3.35 -15.12 -11.63
C SER A 200 2.04 -14.44 -11.21
N ILE A 201 2.13 -13.18 -10.77
CA ILE A 201 0.98 -12.27 -10.65
C ILE A 201 1.26 -10.97 -11.38
N ALA A 202 0.23 -10.38 -11.97
CA ALA A 202 0.37 -9.11 -12.67
C ALA A 202 -0.89 -8.26 -12.53
N ARG A 203 -0.71 -6.95 -12.67
CA ARG A 203 -1.81 -6.00 -12.76
C ARG A 203 -1.37 -4.79 -13.56
N ASP A 204 -2.30 -4.21 -14.32
CA ASP A 204 -2.12 -2.86 -14.83
C ASP A 204 -2.32 -1.87 -13.68
N LEU A 205 -1.23 -1.22 -13.26
CA LEU A 205 -1.21 -0.27 -12.15
C LEU A 205 -1.19 1.17 -12.65
N GLY A 206 -1.30 1.41 -13.96
CA GLY A 206 -1.32 2.74 -14.54
C GLY A 206 -0.01 3.51 -14.30
N LEU A 207 1.14 2.85 -14.42
CA LEU A 207 2.46 3.48 -14.18
C LEU A 207 2.62 4.78 -14.99
N PRO A 208 2.85 5.95 -14.35
CA PRO A 208 3.10 7.20 -15.05
C PRO A 208 4.49 7.24 -15.67
N ASP A 209 4.78 8.23 -16.54
CA ASP A 209 6.08 8.37 -17.20
C ASP A 209 7.26 8.55 -16.24
N SER A 210 7.03 9.03 -15.03
CA SER A 210 8.00 8.98 -13.94
C SER A 210 7.32 8.39 -12.71
N SER A 211 7.69 7.16 -12.36
CA SER A 211 7.02 6.36 -11.34
C SER A 211 7.94 6.03 -10.18
N HIS A 212 7.36 5.99 -8.98
CA HIS A 212 7.93 5.40 -7.79
C HIS A 212 7.05 4.22 -7.37
N ILE A 213 7.64 3.01 -7.35
CA ILE A 213 6.97 1.77 -6.93
C ILE A 213 7.68 1.31 -5.66
N SER A 214 6.96 1.21 -4.55
CA SER A 214 7.53 0.80 -3.26
C SER A 214 6.75 -0.36 -2.66
N PHE A 215 7.41 -1.30 -2.00
CA PHE A 215 6.76 -2.41 -1.29
C PHE A 215 7.67 -3.02 -0.22
N ASP A 216 7.05 -3.69 0.74
CA ASP A 216 7.74 -4.53 1.72
C ASP A 216 7.86 -5.95 1.19
N LEU A 217 9.09 -6.48 1.22
CA LEU A 217 9.43 -7.83 0.79
C LEU A 217 9.96 -8.63 1.98
N ASP A 218 9.27 -9.69 2.35
CA ASP A 218 9.73 -10.68 3.33
C ASP A 218 10.09 -11.99 2.60
N TRP A 219 11.10 -12.70 3.09
CA TRP A 219 11.52 -13.98 2.54
C TRP A 219 11.99 -14.96 3.61
N ASN A 220 11.84 -16.25 3.28
CA ASN A 220 12.45 -17.35 4.01
C ASN A 220 13.22 -18.24 3.03
N GLY A 221 14.50 -18.48 3.32
CA GLY A 221 15.42 -19.17 2.43
C GLY A 221 15.98 -18.27 1.31
N ALA A 222 16.53 -18.90 0.27
CA ALA A 222 17.04 -18.19 -0.90
C ALA A 222 15.88 -17.61 -1.71
N MET A 223 16.08 -16.44 -2.29
CA MET A 223 15.06 -15.73 -3.06
C MET A 223 15.52 -15.60 -4.51
N HIS A 224 14.56 -15.73 -5.43
CA HIS A 224 14.75 -15.39 -6.83
C HIS A 224 13.44 -14.86 -7.42
N LEU A 225 13.41 -13.56 -7.69
CA LEU A 225 12.25 -12.82 -8.19
C LEU A 225 12.62 -12.06 -9.46
N ALA A 226 11.65 -11.87 -10.34
CA ALA A 226 11.74 -10.93 -11.44
C ALA A 226 10.50 -10.02 -11.46
N PHE A 227 10.71 -8.74 -11.68
CA PHE A 227 9.67 -7.72 -11.79
C PHE A 227 9.72 -7.15 -13.20
N ALA A 228 8.66 -7.35 -13.98
CA ALA A 228 8.47 -6.62 -15.23
C ALA A 228 7.82 -5.27 -14.91
N LEU A 229 8.50 -4.18 -15.23
CA LEU A 229 8.02 -2.81 -15.08
C LEU A 229 7.64 -2.26 -16.46
N TYR A 230 6.51 -1.56 -16.55
CA TYR A 230 5.97 -0.99 -17.79
C TYR A 230 5.70 -2.07 -18.85
N THR A 231 5.17 -3.22 -18.42
CA THR A 231 4.70 -4.29 -19.31
C THR A 231 3.27 -4.01 -19.75
N ASP A 232 2.93 -4.32 -21.00
CA ASP A 232 1.57 -4.36 -21.52
C ASP A 232 0.96 -5.77 -21.43
N SER A 233 1.81 -6.80 -21.36
CA SER A 233 1.39 -8.18 -21.12
C SER A 233 1.31 -8.49 -19.63
N LEU A 234 0.14 -8.95 -19.18
CA LEU A 234 -0.09 -9.44 -17.81
C LEU A 234 0.22 -10.95 -17.67
N GLN A 235 0.38 -11.67 -18.77
CA GLN A 235 0.83 -13.06 -18.77
C GLN A 235 2.37 -13.11 -18.66
N PRO A 236 2.97 -14.12 -18.02
CA PRO A 236 4.42 -14.26 -17.97
C PRO A 236 4.99 -14.48 -19.37
N ILE A 237 6.16 -13.89 -19.61
CA ILE A 237 6.93 -14.04 -20.85
C ILE A 237 8.18 -14.83 -20.54
N SER A 238 8.36 -15.98 -21.19
CA SER A 238 9.59 -16.75 -21.11
C SER A 238 10.72 -16.03 -21.84
N LEU A 239 11.77 -15.63 -21.12
CA LEU A 239 12.88 -14.89 -21.73
C LEU A 239 13.74 -15.75 -22.67
N SER A 240 13.79 -17.07 -22.46
CA SER A 240 14.56 -17.99 -23.31
C SER A 240 13.88 -18.27 -24.65
N THR A 241 12.55 -18.19 -24.69
CA THR A 241 11.73 -18.49 -25.88
C THR A 241 10.89 -17.29 -26.32
N LYS A 242 11.31 -16.07 -25.96
CA LYS A 242 10.52 -14.83 -26.14
C LYS A 242 10.08 -14.55 -27.57
N GLU A 243 10.80 -15.05 -28.57
CA GLU A 243 10.43 -14.89 -29.98
C GLU A 243 9.16 -15.67 -30.34
N ASN A 244 8.87 -16.75 -29.60
CA ASN A 244 7.71 -17.63 -29.81
C ASN A 244 6.48 -17.22 -28.97
N GLU A 245 6.65 -16.29 -28.04
CA GLU A 245 5.55 -15.77 -27.21
C GLU A 245 4.59 -14.94 -28.07
N PRO A 246 3.32 -14.74 -27.67
CA PRO A 246 2.44 -13.76 -28.29
C PRO A 246 3.10 -12.37 -28.38
N ASP A 247 2.63 -11.49 -29.26
CA ASP A 247 3.18 -10.14 -29.34
C ASP A 247 3.04 -9.40 -28.00
N PHE A 248 4.12 -8.73 -27.60
CA PHE A 248 4.20 -7.94 -26.38
C PHE A 248 5.09 -6.72 -26.60
N GLY A 249 4.72 -5.60 -25.99
CA GLY A 249 5.51 -4.38 -25.95
C GLY A 249 6.72 -4.49 -25.03
N GLY A 250 7.71 -3.64 -25.25
CA GLY A 250 8.91 -3.62 -24.44
C GLY A 250 8.66 -3.39 -22.94
N PHE A 251 9.50 -3.95 -22.08
CA PHE A 251 9.45 -3.76 -20.62
C PHE A 251 10.83 -3.86 -19.98
N TYR A 252 10.96 -3.42 -18.73
CA TYR A 252 12.17 -3.65 -17.93
C TYR A 252 11.98 -4.82 -16.98
N SER A 253 12.85 -5.82 -17.03
CA SER A 253 12.93 -6.89 -16.03
C SER A 253 13.97 -6.52 -14.96
N VAL A 254 13.50 -6.16 -13.76
CA VAL A 254 14.34 -6.06 -12.56
C VAL A 254 14.41 -7.44 -11.94
N GLN A 255 15.58 -8.05 -11.95
CA GLN A 255 15.81 -9.35 -11.35
C GLN A 255 16.46 -9.15 -9.98
N ILE A 256 15.89 -9.79 -8.95
CA ILE A 256 16.35 -9.73 -7.57
C ILE A 256 16.57 -11.14 -7.07
N ASN A 257 17.77 -11.43 -6.61
CA ASN A 257 18.07 -12.67 -5.89
C ASN A 257 18.73 -12.35 -4.55
N SER A 258 19.10 -13.39 -3.80
CA SER A 258 19.73 -13.22 -2.48
C SER A 258 21.08 -12.49 -2.46
N TYR A 259 21.69 -12.18 -3.62
CA TYR A 259 23.03 -11.57 -3.72
C TYR A 259 23.11 -10.32 -4.56
N SER A 260 22.18 -10.14 -5.50
CA SER A 260 22.31 -9.12 -6.52
C SER A 260 20.97 -8.63 -7.00
N VAL A 261 21.02 -7.42 -7.56
CA VAL A 261 19.98 -6.86 -8.40
C VAL A 261 20.57 -6.53 -9.75
N ASN A 262 19.87 -6.90 -10.81
CA ASN A 262 20.25 -6.63 -12.20
C ASN A 262 19.04 -6.15 -12.99
N LEU A 263 19.31 -5.36 -14.03
CA LEU A 263 18.28 -4.79 -14.89
C LEU A 263 18.48 -5.25 -16.33
N LEU A 264 17.39 -5.71 -16.93
CA LEU A 264 17.35 -6.20 -18.30
C LEU A 264 16.17 -5.55 -19.05
N PRO A 265 16.40 -4.66 -20.03
CA PRO A 265 15.38 -4.30 -21.00
C PRO A 265 15.03 -5.52 -21.85
N VAL A 266 13.73 -5.76 -22.05
CA VAL A 266 13.20 -6.87 -22.81
C VAL A 266 12.33 -6.31 -23.93
N LYS A 267 12.65 -6.69 -25.17
CA LYS A 267 11.81 -6.48 -26.36
C LYS A 267 11.79 -7.76 -27.16
N LYS A 268 10.65 -8.08 -27.80
CA LYS A 268 10.45 -9.35 -28.48
C LYS A 268 11.55 -9.64 -29.48
N HIS A 269 11.82 -8.76 -30.45
CA HIS A 269 12.81 -8.99 -31.51
C HIS A 269 14.18 -8.34 -31.28
N GLN A 270 14.61 -8.16 -30.03
CA GLN A 270 15.94 -7.63 -29.71
C GLN A 270 16.72 -8.57 -28.79
N PRO A 271 18.06 -8.65 -28.91
CA PRO A 271 18.87 -9.42 -27.99
C PRO A 271 18.70 -8.96 -26.54
N LEU A 272 18.74 -9.92 -25.61
CA LEU A 272 18.75 -9.65 -24.17
C LEU A 272 20.13 -9.15 -23.76
N THR A 273 20.21 -7.91 -23.28
CA THR A 273 21.46 -7.30 -22.81
C THR A 273 21.23 -6.60 -21.49
N TYR A 274 21.91 -7.06 -20.44
CA TYR A 274 21.84 -6.43 -19.13
C TYR A 274 22.42 -5.00 -19.18
N LEU A 275 21.75 -4.06 -18.52
CA LEU A 275 22.30 -2.72 -18.30
C LEU A 275 23.31 -2.69 -17.15
N GLY A 276 23.36 -3.76 -16.34
CA GLY A 276 24.35 -3.99 -15.31
C GLY A 276 23.77 -4.63 -14.06
N GLN A 277 24.64 -4.92 -13.10
CA GLN A 277 24.32 -5.57 -11.83
C GLN A 277 24.88 -4.74 -10.66
N ALA A 278 24.26 -4.88 -9.49
CA ALA A 278 24.79 -4.44 -8.22
C ALA A 278 24.66 -5.56 -7.18
N THR A 279 25.62 -5.65 -6.25
CA THR A 279 25.60 -6.63 -5.17
C THR A 279 24.80 -6.11 -3.97
N VAL A 280 24.07 -7.00 -3.32
CA VAL A 280 23.23 -6.74 -2.14
C VAL A 280 23.52 -7.74 -1.02
N PRO A 281 24.76 -7.78 -0.49
CA PRO A 281 25.19 -8.81 0.47
C PRO A 281 24.37 -8.86 1.76
N ASN A 282 23.69 -7.75 2.11
CA ASN A 282 22.88 -7.66 3.32
C ASN A 282 21.57 -8.47 3.27
N PHE A 283 21.12 -8.93 2.10
CA PHE A 283 19.93 -9.79 1.99
C PHE A 283 20.10 -11.14 2.68
N ARG A 284 21.32 -11.68 2.77
CA ARG A 284 21.57 -12.91 3.58
C ARG A 284 21.42 -12.69 5.08
N LYS A 285 21.48 -11.44 5.55
CA LYS A 285 21.52 -11.08 6.97
C LYS A 285 20.16 -10.67 7.53
N LYS A 286 19.14 -10.57 6.67
CA LYS A 286 17.80 -10.13 7.03
C LYS A 286 16.78 -11.06 6.36
N PRO A 287 15.59 -11.26 6.95
CA PRO A 287 14.48 -11.95 6.31
C PRO A 287 13.51 -10.99 5.60
N LYS A 288 13.83 -9.69 5.55
CA LYS A 288 12.95 -8.67 4.98
C LYS A 288 13.70 -7.39 4.60
N ALA A 289 13.13 -6.63 3.67
CA ALA A 289 13.59 -5.30 3.26
C ALA A 289 12.45 -4.48 2.65
N HIS A 290 12.59 -3.16 2.71
CA HIS A 290 11.75 -2.26 1.92
C HIS A 290 12.42 -2.05 0.55
N ILE A 291 11.68 -2.29 -0.53
CA ILE A 291 12.17 -2.21 -1.91
C ILE A 291 11.48 -1.07 -2.63
N GLU A 292 12.27 -0.26 -3.33
CA GLU A 292 11.79 0.86 -4.13
C GLU A 292 12.37 0.79 -5.54
N PHE A 293 11.49 0.88 -6.55
CA PHE A 293 11.86 1.08 -7.94
C PHE A 293 11.47 2.49 -8.37
N PHE A 294 12.43 3.19 -8.98
CA PHE A 294 12.21 4.48 -9.60
C PHE A 294 12.40 4.32 -11.09
N ALA A 295 11.49 4.88 -11.88
CA ALA A 295 11.62 4.92 -13.32
C ALA A 295 11.29 6.32 -13.85
N SER A 296 11.95 6.72 -14.93
CA SER A 296 11.68 7.97 -15.62
C SER A 296 11.92 7.79 -17.12
N LYS A 297 10.84 7.84 -17.91
CA LYS A 297 10.93 7.83 -19.37
C LYS A 297 11.73 9.02 -19.91
N PRO A 298 11.51 10.27 -19.44
CA PRO A 298 12.31 11.42 -19.89
C PRO A 298 13.81 11.24 -19.63
N GLN A 299 14.20 10.69 -18.48
CA GLN A 299 15.61 10.45 -18.13
C GLN A 299 16.13 9.10 -18.65
N ARG A 300 15.29 8.28 -19.30
CA ARG A 300 15.59 6.92 -19.76
C ARG A 300 16.19 6.05 -18.65
N MET A 301 15.61 6.15 -17.46
CA MET A 301 16.28 5.75 -16.22
C MET A 301 15.42 4.78 -15.43
N VAL A 302 16.08 3.76 -14.86
CA VAL A 302 15.53 2.93 -13.79
C VAL A 302 16.53 2.89 -12.65
N ALA A 303 16.07 2.96 -11.41
CA ALA A 303 16.89 2.82 -10.22
C ALA A 303 16.21 1.92 -9.19
N VAL A 304 17.02 1.26 -8.37
CA VAL A 304 16.58 0.43 -7.26
C VAL A 304 17.15 1.01 -5.97
N ALA A 305 16.29 1.23 -4.98
CA ALA A 305 16.69 1.48 -3.60
C ALA A 305 16.20 0.35 -2.69
N ILE A 306 16.97 0.13 -1.63
CA ILE A 306 16.70 -0.89 -0.60
C ILE A 306 16.87 -0.22 0.74
N ASP A 307 15.87 -0.34 1.62
CA ASP A 307 15.83 0.31 2.93
C ASP A 307 16.16 1.83 2.83
N GLY A 308 15.61 2.51 1.82
CA GLY A 308 15.83 3.94 1.54
C GLY A 308 17.19 4.30 0.93
N LYS A 309 18.10 3.33 0.71
CA LYS A 309 19.41 3.56 0.08
C LYS A 309 19.36 3.17 -1.39
N VAL A 310 19.62 4.13 -2.29
CA VAL A 310 19.81 3.86 -3.71
C VAL A 310 21.01 2.92 -3.90
N ILE A 311 20.75 1.74 -4.45
CA ILE A 311 21.75 0.69 -4.68
C ILE A 311 22.37 0.83 -6.06
N ARG A 312 21.54 1.09 -7.06
CA ARG A 312 21.97 1.26 -8.44
C ARG A 312 20.99 2.12 -9.23
N LYS A 313 21.56 2.90 -10.14
CA LYS A 313 20.87 3.66 -11.17
C LYS A 313 21.39 3.18 -12.52
N TRP A 314 20.48 2.92 -13.45
CA TRP A 314 20.79 2.57 -14.83
C TRP A 314 20.16 3.61 -15.75
N THR A 315 20.89 3.99 -16.79
CA THR A 315 20.38 4.80 -17.90
C THR A 315 20.43 3.95 -19.15
N ASP A 316 19.31 3.83 -19.86
CA ASP A 316 19.22 3.09 -21.11
C ASP A 316 19.56 3.99 -22.29
N SER A 317 20.75 3.79 -22.86
CA SER A 317 21.24 4.58 -23.99
C SER A 317 20.42 4.35 -25.27
N ARG A 318 19.68 3.23 -25.37
CA ARG A 318 18.85 2.88 -26.54
C ARG A 318 17.44 3.47 -26.48
N GLY A 319 17.12 4.24 -25.43
CA GLY A 319 15.77 4.74 -25.17
C GLY A 319 15.08 3.95 -24.07
N PHE A 320 14.00 4.51 -23.52
CA PHE A 320 13.24 3.82 -22.48
C PHE A 320 12.50 2.62 -23.10
N ALA A 321 12.78 1.41 -22.60
CA ALA A 321 12.28 0.17 -23.19
C ALA A 321 10.80 -0.11 -22.90
N GLY A 322 10.26 0.41 -21.81
CA GLY A 322 8.90 0.14 -21.35
C GLY A 322 7.82 0.81 -22.19
N GLU A 323 6.85 0.03 -22.66
CA GLU A 323 5.78 0.45 -23.57
C GLU A 323 4.37 0.31 -22.96
N GLY A 324 4.23 -0.39 -21.83
CA GLY A 324 2.97 -0.52 -21.09
C GLY A 324 2.95 0.24 -19.76
N THR A 325 1.93 -0.03 -18.96
CA THR A 325 1.69 0.59 -17.63
C THR A 325 1.54 -0.44 -16.51
N GLY A 326 1.69 -1.73 -16.83
CA GLY A 326 1.55 -2.81 -15.87
C GLY A 326 2.83 -3.17 -15.13
N VAL A 327 2.61 -3.90 -14.03
CA VAL A 327 3.66 -4.56 -13.25
C VAL A 327 3.35 -6.05 -13.18
N ARG A 328 4.35 -6.88 -13.50
CA ARG A 328 4.29 -8.33 -13.31
C ARG A 328 5.38 -8.77 -12.35
N ILE A 329 5.01 -9.59 -11.37
CA ILE A 329 5.89 -10.14 -10.35
C ILE A 329 5.96 -11.65 -10.55
N VAL A 330 7.17 -12.15 -10.73
CA VAL A 330 7.47 -13.55 -11.03
C VAL A 330 8.34 -14.12 -9.92
N HIS A 331 7.84 -15.13 -9.22
CA HIS A 331 8.64 -15.97 -8.33
C HIS A 331 9.25 -17.11 -9.15
N GLN A 332 10.57 -17.30 -9.02
CA GLN A 332 11.34 -18.26 -9.83
C GLN A 332 11.56 -19.62 -9.12
N GLY A 333 10.71 -19.96 -8.15
CA GLY A 333 10.73 -21.26 -7.46
C GLY A 333 11.77 -21.42 -6.34
N ARG A 334 12.37 -20.33 -5.84
CA ARG A 334 13.32 -20.36 -4.73
C ARG A 334 12.76 -19.66 -3.49
N GLY A 335 12.70 -20.40 -2.39
CA GLY A 335 12.28 -19.93 -1.06
C GLY A 335 10.83 -19.49 -1.00
N ALA A 336 10.38 -19.11 0.19
CA ALA A 336 9.09 -18.48 0.39
C ALA A 336 9.27 -16.96 0.36
N VAL A 337 8.35 -16.24 -0.28
CA VAL A 337 8.32 -14.78 -0.26
C VAL A 337 6.94 -14.27 0.11
N ARG A 338 6.90 -13.05 0.63
CA ARG A 338 5.71 -12.25 0.79
C ARG A 338 5.96 -10.84 0.29
N ILE A 339 5.03 -10.29 -0.50
CA ILE A 339 5.02 -8.89 -0.92
C ILE A 339 3.79 -8.21 -0.32
N SER A 340 4.00 -7.08 0.33
CA SER A 340 2.92 -6.29 0.94
C SER A 340 3.23 -4.79 0.86
N ASN A 341 2.25 -3.95 1.19
CA ASN A 341 2.42 -2.50 1.20
C ASN A 341 2.90 -1.92 -0.15
N LEU A 342 2.40 -2.51 -1.24
CA LEU A 342 2.69 -2.06 -2.60
C LEU A 342 2.01 -0.72 -2.86
N ARG A 343 2.81 0.26 -3.29
CA ARG A 343 2.37 1.58 -3.69
C ARG A 343 2.96 1.94 -5.05
N VAL A 344 2.16 2.61 -5.87
CA VAL A 344 2.59 3.27 -7.11
C VAL A 344 2.25 4.74 -7.04
N GLU A 345 3.26 5.60 -7.25
CA GLU A 345 3.12 7.05 -7.22
C GLU A 345 3.85 7.72 -8.38
N GLU A 346 3.45 8.94 -8.70
CA GLU A 346 4.28 9.84 -9.52
C GLU A 346 5.61 10.13 -8.80
N TRP A 347 6.70 10.21 -9.55
CA TRP A 347 8.02 10.52 -9.02
C TRP A 347 8.56 11.83 -9.59
N ASN A 348 8.98 12.73 -8.70
CA ASN A 348 9.49 14.06 -9.07
C ASN A 348 10.99 14.09 -9.42
N GLY A 349 11.63 12.93 -9.61
CA GLY A 349 13.05 12.85 -9.93
C GLY A 349 14.01 12.95 -8.73
N ARG A 350 13.50 13.07 -7.49
CA ARG A 350 14.33 13.22 -6.29
C ARG A 350 14.36 11.95 -5.46
N PHE A 351 15.56 11.53 -5.08
CA PHE A 351 15.75 10.42 -4.15
C PHE A 351 15.71 10.91 -2.71
N LYS A 352 14.94 10.20 -1.89
CA LYS A 352 15.05 10.29 -0.43
C LYS A 352 16.22 9.42 0.02
N GLY A 353 16.78 9.72 1.19
CA GLY A 353 17.85 8.92 1.77
C GLY A 353 17.46 8.39 3.14
N PRO A 354 18.22 7.42 3.68
CA PRO A 354 18.12 7.10 5.09
C PRO A 354 18.53 8.33 5.93
N PRO A 355 18.05 8.43 7.17
CA PRO A 355 18.48 9.46 8.09
C PRO A 355 19.96 9.24 8.45
N THR A 356 20.76 10.30 8.44
CA THR A 356 22.21 10.28 8.73
C THR A 356 22.59 11.06 9.99
N HIS A 357 21.67 11.83 10.56
CA HIS A 357 21.88 12.57 11.78
C HIS A 357 22.08 11.60 12.94
N PRO A 358 23.12 11.73 13.77
CA PRO A 358 23.38 10.78 14.84
C PRO A 358 22.23 10.71 15.86
N ILE A 359 21.95 9.51 16.36
CA ILE A 359 21.08 9.35 17.53
C ILE A 359 21.83 9.95 18.74
N GLY A 360 21.21 10.90 19.43
CA GLY A 360 21.81 11.68 20.51
C GLY A 360 22.20 13.11 20.12
N ALA A 361 21.96 13.55 18.88
CA ALA A 361 22.23 14.92 18.47
C ALA A 361 21.39 15.94 19.25
N LYS A 362 21.94 17.14 19.48
CA LYS A 362 21.32 18.21 20.28
C LYS A 362 20.38 19.10 19.48
N ASP A 363 20.73 19.37 18.22
CA ASP A 363 19.97 20.21 17.31
C ASP A 363 19.33 19.38 16.20
N ASP A 364 18.31 19.93 15.53
CA ASP A 364 17.73 19.32 14.34
C ASP A 364 18.66 19.53 13.14
N LEU A 365 18.64 18.58 12.20
CA LEU A 365 19.32 18.69 10.92
C LEU A 365 18.29 18.79 9.79
N VAL A 366 18.29 19.91 9.07
CA VAL A 366 17.51 20.09 7.85
C VAL A 366 18.41 19.91 6.65
N LYS A 367 18.04 18.98 5.77
CA LYS A 367 18.72 18.75 4.49
C LYS A 367 17.89 19.33 3.37
N LEU A 368 18.53 20.09 2.50
CA LEU A 368 17.90 20.68 1.33
C LEU A 368 18.08 19.81 0.09
N ALA A 369 17.23 20.03 -0.92
CA ALA A 369 17.22 19.27 -2.17
C ALA A 369 18.52 19.42 -2.98
N ASN A 370 19.24 20.53 -2.83
CA ASN A 370 20.57 20.77 -3.40
C ASN A 370 21.72 20.13 -2.59
N ASN A 371 21.40 19.37 -1.54
CA ASN A 371 22.31 18.72 -0.59
C ASN A 371 22.96 19.65 0.45
N ASP A 372 22.60 20.93 0.48
CA ASP A 372 22.96 21.82 1.58
C ASP A 372 22.33 21.33 2.89
N ARG A 373 22.93 21.73 4.01
CA ARG A 373 22.54 21.31 5.35
C ARG A 373 22.46 22.52 6.27
N MET A 374 21.41 22.56 7.08
CA MET A 374 21.22 23.55 8.12
C MET A 374 21.08 22.83 9.45
N GLN A 375 21.83 23.26 10.46
CA GLN A 375 21.70 22.77 11.83
C GLN A 375 21.08 23.87 12.68
N GLY A 376 20.05 23.49 13.44
CA GLY A 376 19.26 24.43 14.23
C GLY A 376 17.99 23.78 14.73
N ARG A 377 17.07 24.59 15.26
CA ARG A 377 15.78 24.13 15.76
C ARG A 377 14.70 24.36 14.71
N VAL A 378 13.94 23.33 14.38
CA VAL A 378 12.75 23.48 13.53
C VAL A 378 11.60 24.00 14.39
N GLU A 379 11.09 25.18 14.09
CA GLU A 379 9.97 25.79 14.82
C GLU A 379 8.60 25.37 14.27
N GLY A 380 8.59 24.68 13.12
CA GLY A 380 7.38 24.20 12.45
C GLY A 380 7.22 24.81 11.08
N VAL A 381 5.99 24.88 10.60
CA VAL A 381 5.66 25.41 9.27
C VAL A 381 4.71 26.59 9.38
N ASP A 382 4.89 27.55 8.48
CA ASP A 382 3.96 28.64 8.24
C ASP A 382 3.73 28.75 6.72
N GLY A 383 2.50 28.49 6.29
CA GLY A 383 2.15 28.36 4.88
C GLY A 383 2.99 27.29 4.16
N ASP A 384 3.81 27.73 3.20
CA ASP A 384 4.69 26.88 2.40
C ASP A 384 6.16 26.90 2.86
N LYS A 385 6.44 27.47 4.05
CA LYS A 385 7.80 27.61 4.58
C LYS A 385 7.98 26.82 5.88
N LEU A 386 9.12 26.16 6.00
CA LEU A 386 9.65 25.58 7.22
C LEU A 386 10.49 26.64 7.94
N ASN A 387 10.14 26.97 9.17
CA ASN A 387 10.91 27.93 9.96
C ASN A 387 11.98 27.20 10.77
N VAL A 388 13.24 27.60 10.59
CA VAL A 388 14.41 27.01 11.25
C VAL A 388 15.21 28.10 11.95
N THR A 389 15.38 27.99 13.26
CA THR A 389 16.25 28.87 14.04
C THR A 389 17.65 28.27 14.14
N THR A 390 18.65 28.96 13.60
CA THR A 390 20.06 28.58 13.72
C THR A 390 20.80 29.57 14.62
N SER A 391 22.09 29.35 14.88
CA SER A 391 22.94 30.31 15.61
C SER A 391 23.06 31.68 14.92
N GLU A 392 22.78 31.76 13.61
CA GLU A 392 22.85 32.99 12.82
C GLU A 392 21.50 33.73 12.75
N GLY A 393 20.42 33.13 13.24
CA GLY A 393 19.07 33.70 13.21
C GLY A 393 18.02 32.73 12.66
N GLY A 394 16.80 33.25 12.48
CA GLY A 394 15.66 32.52 11.92
C GLY A 394 15.66 32.52 10.40
N PHE A 395 15.48 31.34 9.80
CA PHE A 395 15.49 31.13 8.36
C PHE A 395 14.17 30.48 7.90
N PRO A 396 13.34 31.19 7.12
CA PRO A 396 12.17 30.60 6.49
C PRO A 396 12.58 29.88 5.20
N VAL A 397 12.49 28.55 5.18
CA VAL A 397 12.92 27.69 4.07
C VAL A 397 11.69 27.19 3.30
N PRO A 398 11.56 27.44 1.98
CA PRO A 398 10.49 26.86 1.18
C PRO A 398 10.44 25.32 1.31
N LEU A 399 9.27 24.77 1.60
CA LEU A 399 9.09 23.33 1.85
C LEU A 399 9.47 22.47 0.64
N ASP A 400 9.30 22.99 -0.58
CA ASP A 400 9.71 22.33 -1.81
C ASP A 400 11.24 22.22 -1.96
N ARG A 401 12.02 23.01 -1.21
CA ARG A 401 13.48 22.91 -1.10
C ARG A 401 13.91 21.97 0.02
N VAL A 402 13.04 21.63 0.96
CA VAL A 402 13.34 20.71 2.06
C VAL A 402 13.31 19.27 1.54
N LYS A 403 14.45 18.58 1.64
CA LYS A 403 14.56 17.16 1.29
C LYS A 403 14.12 16.26 2.43
N GLN A 404 14.62 16.55 3.63
CA GLN A 404 14.22 15.88 4.87
C GLN A 404 14.70 16.65 6.10
N ILE A 405 13.95 16.53 7.18
CA ILE A 405 14.25 16.99 8.51
C ILE A 405 14.61 15.76 9.34
N GLU A 406 15.69 15.85 10.10
CA GLU A 406 16.16 14.81 11.01
C GLU A 406 16.31 15.43 12.39
N PRO A 407 15.28 15.31 13.24
CA PRO A 407 15.26 15.99 14.54
C PRO A 407 16.36 15.54 15.49
N ALA A 408 16.63 16.38 16.48
CA ALA A 408 17.35 15.99 17.68
C ALA A 408 16.65 14.78 18.32
N THR A 409 17.34 13.64 18.34
CA THR A 409 16.82 12.39 18.91
C THR A 409 17.66 12.03 20.12
N SER A 410 17.05 11.53 21.19
CA SER A 410 17.79 10.98 22.33
C SER A 410 17.92 9.47 22.19
N ARG A 411 18.96 8.88 22.80
CA ARG A 411 19.13 7.42 22.90
C ARG A 411 18.08 6.75 23.79
N ALA A 412 17.18 7.50 24.42
CA ALA A 412 16.24 6.95 25.38
C ALA A 412 15.39 5.85 24.71
N PRO A 413 15.31 4.65 25.30
CA PRO A 413 14.52 3.58 24.71
C PRO A 413 13.05 3.99 24.71
N THR A 414 12.49 4.30 23.54
CA THR A 414 11.04 4.23 23.30
C THR A 414 10.53 2.78 23.32
N ASN A 415 11.44 1.82 23.53
CA ASN A 415 11.14 0.50 24.07
C ASN A 415 10.80 0.59 25.56
N VAL A 416 9.66 1.19 25.87
CA VAL A 416 8.94 0.82 27.10
C VAL A 416 8.58 -0.66 26.94
N ASP A 417 8.97 -1.56 27.83
CA ASP A 417 8.40 -2.90 27.77
C ASP A 417 6.90 -2.72 28.02
N ILE A 418 6.09 -2.85 26.97
CA ILE A 418 4.64 -2.76 27.14
C ILE A 418 4.11 -4.13 26.81
N GLU A 419 3.67 -4.82 27.85
CA GLU A 419 2.80 -5.97 27.70
C GLU A 419 1.63 -5.58 26.79
N HIS A 420 1.22 -6.49 25.91
CA HIS A 420 0.13 -6.26 24.95
C HIS A 420 0.40 -5.20 23.85
N ARG A 421 1.68 -4.98 23.46
CA ARG A 421 2.01 -4.21 22.25
C ARG A 421 1.31 -4.78 21.02
N VAL A 422 0.61 -3.89 20.32
CA VAL A 422 0.00 -4.15 19.03
C VAL A 422 0.72 -3.33 17.97
N ARG A 423 0.99 -3.95 16.83
CA ARG A 423 1.41 -3.27 15.62
C ARG A 423 0.22 -3.17 14.69
N ALA A 424 -0.28 -1.94 14.53
CA ALA A 424 -1.37 -1.63 13.63
C ALA A 424 -0.85 -1.28 12.24
N HIS A 425 -1.53 -1.80 11.23
CA HIS A 425 -1.36 -1.43 9.83
C HIS A 425 -2.61 -0.70 9.36
N PHE A 426 -2.39 0.34 8.57
CA PHE A 426 -3.44 1.20 8.06
C PHE A 426 -3.60 1.00 6.55
N SER A 427 -4.76 1.34 6.01
CA SER A 427 -5.06 1.21 4.57
C SER A 427 -4.12 2.05 3.70
N ASP A 428 -3.64 3.16 4.24
CA ASP A 428 -2.66 4.01 3.59
C ASP A 428 -1.22 3.50 3.70
N GLY A 429 -0.99 2.26 4.16
CA GLY A 429 0.35 1.68 4.29
C GLY A 429 1.14 2.16 5.51
N SER A 430 0.55 3.05 6.33
CA SER A 430 1.13 3.44 7.61
C SER A 430 1.20 2.23 8.56
N ARG A 431 2.15 2.28 9.48
CA ARG A 431 2.40 1.27 10.50
C ARG A 431 2.79 1.96 11.80
N LEU A 432 1.97 1.76 12.83
CA LEU A 432 2.20 2.31 14.16
C LEU A 432 2.18 1.18 15.20
N THR A 433 3.05 1.27 16.19
CA THR A 433 3.15 0.35 17.31
C THR A 433 2.71 1.07 18.58
N PHE A 434 1.73 0.50 19.28
CA PHE A 434 1.13 1.09 20.48
C PHE A 434 0.51 0.04 21.39
N VAL A 435 0.07 0.48 22.57
CA VAL A 435 -0.84 -0.26 23.43
C VAL A 435 -2.25 0.02 22.95
N LEU A 436 -3.00 -1.03 22.65
CA LEU A 436 -4.43 -0.91 22.40
C LEU A 436 -5.13 -0.85 23.77
N ASN A 437 -5.85 0.24 24.04
CA ASN A 437 -6.58 0.41 25.30
C ASN A 437 -8.04 0.00 25.11
N ARG A 438 -8.65 0.45 24.00
CA ARG A 438 -10.05 0.19 23.71
C ARG A 438 -10.31 0.15 22.20
N TRP A 439 -11.22 -0.72 21.78
CA TRP A 439 -11.82 -0.69 20.45
C TRP A 439 -13.33 -0.61 20.56
N SER A 440 -13.94 0.33 19.84
CA SER A 440 -15.40 0.47 19.72
C SER A 440 -15.75 1.10 18.36
N ALA A 441 -17.04 1.14 18.03
CA ALA A 441 -17.52 1.85 16.84
C ALA A 441 -17.17 3.35 16.84
N ALA A 442 -17.03 3.98 18.02
CA ALA A 442 -16.71 5.39 18.15
C ALA A 442 -15.22 5.70 17.91
N GLY A 443 -14.33 4.73 18.10
CA GLY A 443 -12.89 4.97 18.07
C GLY A 443 -12.06 3.83 18.63
N VAL A 444 -10.78 3.87 18.27
CA VAL A 444 -9.72 2.98 18.75
C VAL A 444 -8.78 3.80 19.61
N GLU A 445 -8.88 3.64 20.92
CA GLU A 445 -8.05 4.36 21.89
C GLU A 445 -6.73 3.61 22.07
N ALA A 446 -5.63 4.33 21.91
CA ALA A 446 -4.29 3.76 22.00
C ALA A 446 -3.31 4.71 22.69
N HIS A 447 -2.24 4.14 23.22
CA HIS A 447 -1.15 4.88 23.84
C HIS A 447 0.21 4.42 23.33
N SER A 448 1.11 5.36 23.05
CA SER A 448 2.50 5.08 22.67
C SER A 448 3.46 6.06 23.32
N PRO A 449 4.66 5.64 23.75
CA PRO A 449 5.71 6.54 24.21
C PRO A 449 6.09 7.62 23.18
N SER A 450 5.87 7.34 21.88
CA SER A 450 6.20 8.26 20.80
C SER A 450 5.20 9.42 20.65
N PHE A 451 3.91 9.17 20.93
CA PHE A 451 2.83 10.12 20.63
C PHE A 451 1.81 10.33 21.75
N GLY A 452 2.04 9.75 22.93
CA GLY A 452 1.08 9.77 24.04
C GLY A 452 -0.20 9.01 23.68
N SER A 453 -1.35 9.55 24.10
CA SER A 453 -2.67 9.01 23.80
C SER A 453 -3.17 9.50 22.44
N ALA A 454 -3.79 8.61 21.66
CA ALA A 454 -4.44 8.93 20.40
C ALA A 454 -5.71 8.08 20.20
N THR A 455 -6.66 8.62 19.45
CA THR A 455 -7.88 7.91 19.05
C THR A 455 -7.90 7.77 17.53
N PHE A 456 -7.87 6.53 17.04
CA PHE A 456 -7.90 6.24 15.61
C PHE A 456 -9.32 5.91 15.16
N LYS A 457 -9.62 6.21 13.90
CA LYS A 457 -10.84 5.75 13.22
C LYS A 457 -10.77 4.23 13.05
N PRO A 458 -11.74 3.42 13.52
CA PRO A 458 -11.67 1.95 13.42
C PRO A 458 -11.43 1.45 11.99
N GLY A 459 -12.18 1.98 11.02
CA GLY A 459 -12.02 1.62 9.60
C GLY A 459 -10.72 2.11 8.94
N SER A 460 -9.84 2.81 9.66
CA SER A 460 -8.51 3.16 9.14
C SER A 460 -7.50 2.01 9.26
N ILE A 461 -7.74 1.09 10.20
CA ILE A 461 -6.83 0.00 10.54
C ILE A 461 -7.27 -1.25 9.77
N THR A 462 -6.34 -1.84 9.02
CA THR A 462 -6.57 -3.05 8.23
C THR A 462 -6.05 -4.30 8.92
N ARG A 463 -5.09 -4.15 9.83
CA ARG A 463 -4.51 -5.28 10.55
C ARG A 463 -3.94 -4.89 11.90
N LEU A 464 -4.13 -5.75 12.88
CA LEU A 464 -3.47 -5.70 14.18
C LEU A 464 -2.60 -6.94 14.32
N GLU A 465 -1.30 -6.76 14.54
CA GLU A 465 -0.37 -7.84 14.90
C GLU A 465 -0.11 -7.78 16.40
N PHE A 466 -0.49 -8.82 17.12
CA PHE A 466 -0.26 -8.94 18.56
C PHE A 466 1.11 -9.57 18.77
N LYS A 467 1.99 -8.87 19.49
CA LYS A 467 3.29 -9.45 19.83
C LYS A 467 3.11 -10.40 21.02
N PRO A 468 3.59 -11.65 20.94
CA PRO A 468 3.62 -12.52 22.10
C PRO A 468 4.50 -11.86 23.17
N ALA A 469 4.11 -12.00 24.44
CA ALA A 469 5.00 -11.67 25.56
C ALA A 469 6.31 -12.45 25.36
N LYS A 470 7.45 -11.78 25.52
CA LYS A 470 8.72 -12.50 25.55
C LYS A 470 8.64 -13.47 26.73
N LYS A 471 8.75 -14.77 26.45
CA LYS A 471 8.90 -15.79 27.49
C LYS A 471 10.25 -15.65 28.16
#